data_AF-L0DHW3-F1
#
_entry.id   AF-L0DHW3-F1
#
_cell.length_a   1.000
_cell.length_b   1.000
_cell.length_c   1.000
_cell.angle_alpha   90.00
_cell.angle_beta   90.00
_cell.angle_gamma   90.00
#
_symmetry.space_group_name_H-M   'P 1'
#
loop_
_entity.id
_entity.type
_entity.pdbx_description
1 polymer ?
#
loop_
_entity_poly.entity_id
_entity_poly.type
_entity_poly.pdbx_seq_one_letter_code
_entity_poly.pdbx_strand_id
1 'polypeptide(L)' 'MRPYSQDLRDRILETVARGEGSLRQIAQRFLVNVSTIVRLLKQYRQTGSAEPRSHI' A
#
# COMPACT_ATOMS: atom_id res chain seq x y z
N MET A 1 -20.09 7.47 2.30
CA MET A 1 -19.35 6.25 1.90
C MET A 1 -17.97 6.33 2.54
N ARG A 2 -17.66 5.47 3.52
CA ARG A 2 -16.37 5.54 4.24
C ARG A 2 -15.25 5.20 3.24
N PRO A 3 -14.19 6.03 3.12
CA PRO A 3 -13.10 5.73 2.20
C PRO A 3 -12.34 4.52 2.73
N TYR A 4 -12.68 3.33 2.25
CA TYR A 4 -12.02 2.07 2.59
C TYR A 4 -10.64 1.93 1.92
N SER A 5 -9.93 3.05 1.73
CA SER A 5 -8.86 3.14 0.74
C SER A 5 -7.58 3.79 1.23
N GLN A 6 -7.57 4.49 2.36
CA GLN A 6 -6.32 5.06 2.91
C GLN A 6 -5.71 4.09 3.92
N ASP A 7 -6.48 3.69 4.92
CA ASP A 7 -6.08 2.70 5.95
C ASP A 7 -5.54 1.39 5.36
N LEU A 8 -6.16 0.88 4.28
CA LEU A 8 -5.71 -0.34 3.60
C LEU A 8 -4.33 -0.15 2.93
N ARG A 9 -4.10 1.01 2.28
CA ARG A 9 -2.82 1.31 1.63
C ARG A 9 -1.73 1.49 2.67
N ASP A 10 -2.04 2.19 3.76
CA ASP A 10 -1.11 2.42 4.86
C ASP A 10 -0.70 1.11 5.53
N ARG A 11 -1.66 0.21 5.81
CA ARG A 11 -1.35 -1.14 6.33
C ARG A 11 -0.53 -1.98 5.36
N ILE A 12 -0.83 -1.93 4.05
CA ILE A 12 -0.03 -2.64 3.05
C ILE A 12 1.40 -2.12 3.04
N LEU A 13 1.58 -0.79 3.01
CA LEU A 13 2.89 -0.16 3.01
C LEU A 13 3.68 -0.45 4.28
N GLU A 14 3.02 -0.40 5.44
CA GLU A 14 3.63 -0.76 6.72
C GLU A 14 4.07 -2.23 6.72
N THR A 15 3.22 -3.16 6.28
CA THR A 15 3.54 -4.60 6.21
C THR A 15 4.73 -4.86 5.28
N VAL A 16 4.79 -4.16 4.14
CA VAL A 16 5.93 -4.23 3.22
C VAL A 16 7.19 -3.63 3.85
N ALA A 17 7.08 -2.49 4.54
CA ALA A 17 8.20 -1.82 5.20
C ALA A 17 8.79 -2.66 6.35
N ARG A 18 7.92 -3.37 7.09
CA ARG A 18 8.31 -4.34 8.12
C ARG A 18 8.94 -5.61 7.55
N GLY A 19 8.82 -5.85 6.25
CA GLY A 19 9.35 -7.06 5.61
C GLY A 19 8.64 -8.34 6.02
N GLU A 20 7.34 -8.29 6.35
CA GLU A 20 6.52 -9.45 6.77
C GLU A 20 6.18 -10.42 5.61
N GLY A 21 7.18 -10.73 4.78
CA GLY A 21 7.08 -11.67 3.66
C GLY A 21 7.11 -11.02 2.28
N SER A 22 6.86 -11.85 1.28
CA SER A 22 6.89 -11.43 -0.13
C SER A 22 5.64 -10.64 -0.53
N LEU A 23 5.76 -9.81 -1.58
CA LEU A 23 4.63 -9.04 -2.13
C LEU A 23 3.41 -9.90 -2.47
N ARG A 24 3.63 -11.18 -2.84
CA ARG A 24 2.57 -12.16 -3.11
C ARG A 24 1.82 -12.57 -1.85
N GLN A 25 2.52 -12.81 -0.75
CA GLN A 25 1.90 -13.16 0.53
C GLN A 25 1.10 -11.97 1.09
N ILE A 26 1.66 -10.77 0.99
CA ILE A 26 0.98 -9.53 1.41
C ILE A 26 -0.27 -9.31 0.54
N ALA A 27 -0.18 -9.50 -0.77
CA ALA A 27 -1.32 -9.44 -1.68
C ALA A 27 -2.46 -10.39 -1.28
N GLN A 28 -2.13 -11.65 -0.96
CA GLN A 28 -3.12 -12.62 -0.49
C GLN A 28 -3.73 -12.23 0.86
N ARG A 29 -2.91 -11.75 1.82
CA ARG A 29 -3.36 -11.34 3.16
C ARG A 29 -4.34 -10.17 3.12
N PHE A 30 -4.12 -9.22 2.21
CA PHE A 30 -4.97 -8.04 2.01
C PHE A 30 -6.01 -8.22 0.90
N LEU A 31 -6.11 -9.42 0.30
CA LEU A 31 -7.02 -9.73 -0.81
C LEU A 31 -6.90 -8.74 -1.99
N VAL A 32 -5.69 -8.27 -2.27
CA VAL A 32 -5.37 -7.36 -3.37
C VAL A 32 -4.49 -8.04 -4.41
N ASN A 33 -4.41 -7.46 -5.61
CA ASN A 33 -3.45 -7.91 -6.60
C ASN A 33 -2.04 -7.41 -6.27
N VAL A 34 -1.02 -8.23 -6.53
CA VAL A 34 0.40 -7.85 -6.41
C VAL A 34 0.72 -6.59 -7.21
N SER A 35 0.14 -6.45 -8.41
CA SER A 35 0.29 -5.27 -9.24
C SER A 35 -0.15 -3.99 -8.54
N THR A 36 -1.19 -4.05 -7.70
CA THR A 36 -1.65 -2.92 -6.88
C THR A 36 -0.58 -2.51 -5.88
N ILE A 37 0.02 -3.48 -5.20
CA ILE A 37 1.10 -3.24 -4.23
C ILE A 37 2.34 -2.67 -4.92
N VAL A 38 2.75 -3.23 -6.06
CA VAL A 38 3.89 -2.74 -6.84
C VAL A 38 3.67 -1.29 -7.27
N ARG A 39 2.46 -0.96 -7.72
CA ARG A 39 2.10 0.42 -8.12
C ARG A 39 2.14 1.37 -6.93
N LEU A 40 1.65 0.94 -5.77
CA LEU A 40 1.67 1.69 -4.52
C LEU A 40 3.10 1.95 -4.03
N LEU A 41 3.98 0.94 -4.07
CA LEU A 41 5.39 1.07 -3.72
C LEU A 41 6.16 1.96 -4.70
N LYS A 42 5.86 1.85 -6.00
CA LYS A 42 6.45 2.73 -7.02
C LYS A 42 6.06 4.18 -6.75
N GLN A 43 4.80 4.43 -6.46
CA GLN A 43 4.31 5.75 -6.09
C GLN A 43 5.02 6.24 -4.82
N TYR A 44 5.05 5.43 -3.75
CA TYR A 44 5.74 5.76 -2.50
C TYR A 44 7.22 6.12 -2.69
N ARG A 45 7.95 5.37 -3.51
CA ARG A 45 9.36 5.67 -3.85
C ARG A 45 9.53 6.98 -4.63
N GLN A 46 8.56 7.34 -5.46
CA GLN A 46 8.61 8.55 -6.27
C GLN A 46 8.19 9.80 -5.50
N THR A 47 7.24 9.69 -4.58
CA THR A 47 6.71 10.82 -3.82
C THR A 47 7.29 10.93 -2.41
N GLY A 48 7.97 9.89 -1.90
CA GLY A 48 8.49 9.85 -0.53
C GLY A 48 7.39 9.80 0.54
N SER A 49 6.13 9.61 0.15
CA SER A 49 4.97 9.65 1.06
C SER A 49 3.88 8.68 0.61
N ALA A 50 3.35 7.94 1.59
CA ALA A 50 2.26 6.97 1.48
C ALA A 50 0.91 7.66 1.41
N GLU A 51 0.87 8.89 1.88
CA GLU A 51 -0.33 9.68 1.93
C GLU A 51 -0.76 10.01 0.49
N PRO A 52 -2.03 9.77 0.13
CA PRO A 52 -2.59 10.50 -1.00
C PRO A 52 -2.34 11.97 -0.71
N ARG A 53 -1.80 12.72 -1.69
CA ARG A 53 -1.66 14.18 -1.58
C ARG A 53 -2.93 14.70 -0.91
N SER A 54 -2.82 15.10 0.35
CA SER A 54 -3.91 15.69 1.10
C SER A 54 -4.41 16.82 0.22
N HIS A 55 -5.63 16.66 -0.28
CA HIS A 55 -6.30 17.71 -1.01
C HIS A 55 -6.60 18.78 0.04
N ILE A 56 -5.73 19.80 0.09
CA ILE A 56 -6.00 21.08 0.73
C ILE A 56 -6.89 21.87 -0.22
#